data_AF-A0A7W1JD10-F1
#
_entry.id   AF-A0A7W1JD10-F1
#
_cell.length_a   1.000
_cell.length_b   1.000
_cell.length_c   1.000
_cell.angle_alpha   90.00
_cell.angle_beta   90.00
_cell.angle_gamma   90.00
#
_symmetry.space_group_name_H-M   'P 1'
#
loop_
_entity.id
_entity.type
_entity.pdbx_description
1 polymer ?
#
loop_
_entity_poly.entity_id
_entity_poly.type
_entity_poly.pdbx_seq_one_letter_code
_entity_poly.pdbx_strand_id
1 'polypeptide(L)'
;MICRECLPLLDLYLDRELSQPTTDLVHSHLSACPSCASTYEKLRREQDLYLGYKCDGATDPSFWNDVLRRVAEQKVARTAGNFAVPRRWLHAAFGMLNAPRFSPTLTALLVLAAIGLTVGVMKFTSFNHELPDRASVSQGDGAVVPSAVSPSKDGEMNTSAGDDRGGTQVGHMGGSHDQPPGGSSNRLDRRNEVMSSTIKEVARRSNRKPSTRRDSTTDELIRDAERKYVAAIALLSHDANRRRSRLDPETEVRFKETLAAIDRTINGTRRAVREHPDDPVAVQYMLTAYAKKVEVLREMIGN
;
A
#
# COMPACT_ATOMS: atom_id res chain seq x y z
N MET A 1 -2.99 8.07 34.97
CA MET A 1 -2.70 8.24 33.54
C MET A 1 -2.04 9.60 33.32
N ILE A 2 -1.04 9.69 32.45
CA ILE A 2 -0.40 10.95 32.07
C ILE A 2 -1.00 11.50 30.76
N CYS A 3 -0.92 12.82 30.53
CA CYS A 3 -1.55 13.47 29.38
C CYS A 3 -1.14 12.85 28.03
N ARG A 4 0.13 12.44 27.90
CA ARG A 4 0.67 11.82 26.68
C ARG A 4 -0.03 10.50 26.32
N GLU A 5 -0.47 9.74 27.32
CA GLU A 5 -1.22 8.50 27.14
C GLU A 5 -2.72 8.78 26.91
N CYS A 6 -3.24 9.83 27.54
CA CYS A 6 -4.65 10.22 27.42
C CYS A 6 -5.02 10.69 26.01
N LEU A 7 -4.18 11.53 25.39
CA LEU A 7 -4.49 12.19 24.12
C LEU A 7 -4.90 11.24 22.98
N PRO A 8 -4.14 10.18 22.65
CA PRO A 8 -4.53 9.25 21.58
C PRO A 8 -5.77 8.40 21.92
N LEU A 9 -6.20 8.37 23.19
CA LEU A 9 -7.39 7.63 23.62
C LEU A 9 -8.67 8.48 23.54
N LEU A 10 -8.57 9.81 23.33
CA LEU A 10 -9.74 10.69 23.32
C LEU A 10 -10.69 10.39 22.17
N ASP A 11 -10.18 10.09 20.97
CA ASP A 11 -11.01 9.73 19.81
C ASP A 11 -11.77 8.42 20.07
N LEU A 12 -11.05 7.38 20.54
CA LEU A 12 -11.64 6.09 20.90
C LEU A 12 -12.65 6.21 22.06
N TYR A 13 -12.40 7.12 23.00
CA TYR A 13 -13.31 7.41 24.11
C TYR A 13 -14.60 8.07 23.59
N LEU A 14 -14.47 9.01 22.64
CA LEU A 14 -15.59 9.69 21.99
C LEU A 14 -16.46 8.70 21.19
N ASP A 15 -15.84 7.77 20.47
CA ASP A 15 -16.50 6.73 19.67
C ASP A 15 -17.02 5.54 20.51
N ARG A 16 -16.76 5.55 21.83
CA ARG A 16 -17.12 4.47 22.78
C ARG A 16 -16.50 3.11 22.45
N GLU A 17 -15.31 3.12 21.84
CA GLU A 17 -14.58 1.90 21.48
C GLU A 17 -13.61 1.43 22.58
N LEU A 18 -13.44 2.21 23.64
CA LEU A 18 -12.59 1.84 24.77
C LEU A 18 -13.22 0.77 25.65
N SER A 19 -12.38 -0.11 26.20
CA SER A 19 -12.80 -1.05 27.24
C SER A 19 -13.21 -0.28 28.50
N GLN A 20 -14.21 -0.80 29.23
CA GLN A 20 -14.71 -0.20 30.47
C GLN A 20 -13.61 0.28 31.44
N PRO A 21 -12.59 -0.51 31.80
CA PRO A 21 -11.54 -0.03 32.71
C PRO A 21 -10.75 1.15 32.15
N THR A 22 -10.56 1.22 30.83
CA THR A 22 -9.85 2.33 30.18
C THR A 22 -10.73 3.58 30.13
N THR A 23 -12.02 3.41 29.85
CA THR A 23 -13.03 4.46 29.91
C THR A 23 -13.05 5.14 31.28
N ASP A 24 -13.02 4.37 32.36
CA ASP A 24 -13.01 4.92 33.73
C ASP A 24 -11.72 5.70 34.02
N LEU A 25 -10.56 5.22 33.55
CA LEU A 25 -9.28 5.91 33.67
C LEU A 25 -9.24 7.23 32.88
N VAL A 26 -9.75 7.23 31.65
CA VAL A 26 -9.83 8.44 30.80
C VAL A 26 -10.79 9.44 31.41
N HIS A 27 -11.99 8.99 31.83
CA HIS A 27 -12.97 9.85 32.49
C HIS A 27 -12.41 10.49 33.77
N SER A 28 -11.76 9.70 34.64
CA SER A 28 -11.09 10.21 35.83
C SER A 28 -10.03 11.26 35.48
N HIS A 29 -9.22 11.02 34.45
CA HIS A 29 -8.20 11.98 34.01
C HIS A 29 -8.81 13.27 33.45
N LEU A 30 -9.85 13.19 32.63
CA LEU A 30 -10.55 14.35 32.07
C LEU A 30 -11.14 15.23 33.19
N SER A 31 -11.63 14.63 34.28
CA SER A 31 -12.14 15.38 35.43
C SER A 31 -11.03 16.12 36.21
N ALA A 32 -9.79 15.63 36.17
CA ALA A 32 -8.66 16.18 36.93
C ALA A 32 -7.72 17.06 36.10
N CYS A 33 -7.75 16.97 34.76
CA CYS A 33 -6.80 17.62 33.86
C CYS A 33 -7.49 18.60 32.89
N PRO A 34 -7.43 19.92 33.14
CA PRO A 34 -8.13 20.91 32.30
C PRO A 34 -7.67 20.95 30.85
N SER A 35 -6.39 20.69 30.57
CA SER A 35 -5.86 20.70 29.21
C SER A 35 -6.44 19.56 28.38
N CYS A 36 -6.45 18.33 28.89
CA CYS A 36 -7.07 17.19 28.22
C CYS A 36 -8.59 17.36 28.06
N ALA A 37 -9.27 17.92 29.07
CA ALA A 37 -10.70 18.26 28.97
C ALA A 37 -10.98 19.26 27.83
N SER A 38 -10.14 20.29 27.68
CA SER A 38 -10.31 21.27 26.60
C SER A 38 -10.12 20.67 25.21
N THR A 39 -9.18 19.72 25.04
CA THR A 39 -8.98 18.98 23.80
C THR A 39 -10.18 18.09 23.49
N TYR A 40 -10.71 17.38 24.49
CA TYR A 40 -11.91 16.57 24.35
C TYR A 40 -13.13 17.40 23.92
N GLU A 41 -13.37 18.56 24.54
CA GLU A 41 -14.46 19.46 24.14
C GLU A 41 -14.27 20.03 22.72
N LYS A 42 -13.02 20.20 22.26
CA LYS A 42 -12.75 20.56 20.87
C LYS A 42 -13.17 19.45 19.90
N LEU A 43 -12.75 18.21 20.16
CA LEU A 43 -13.14 17.04 19.36
C LEU A 43 -14.66 16.85 19.33
N ARG A 44 -15.31 17.00 20.48
CA ARG A 44 -16.77 16.91 20.60
C ARG A 44 -17.48 17.96 19.73
N ARG A 45 -17.02 19.22 19.75
CA ARG A 45 -17.57 20.29 18.88
C ARG A 45 -17.40 19.99 17.40
N GLU A 46 -16.27 19.40 16.99
CA GLU A 46 -16.05 18.98 15.62
C GLU A 46 -17.05 17.87 15.23
N GLN A 47 -17.26 16.88 16.10
CA GLN A 47 -18.24 15.82 15.88
C GLN A 47 -19.68 16.36 15.80
N ASP A 48 -20.05 17.29 16.68
CA ASP A 48 -21.36 17.94 16.65
C ASP A 48 -21.56 18.71 15.34
N LEU A 49 -20.51 19.35 14.80
CA LEU A 49 -20.55 20.02 13.50
C LEU A 49 -20.79 19.02 12.36
N TYR A 50 -20.11 17.86 12.38
CA TYR A 50 -20.33 16.80 11.38
C TYR A 50 -21.73 16.19 11.47
N LEU A 51 -22.26 15.98 12.66
CA LEU A 51 -23.63 15.46 12.85
C LEU A 51 -24.69 16.49 12.44
N GLY A 52 -24.40 17.78 12.65
CA GLY A 52 -25.26 18.88 12.22
C GLY A 52 -25.21 19.15 10.71
N TYR A 53 -24.16 18.68 10.02
CA TYR A 53 -24.02 18.81 8.58
C TYR A 53 -25.08 17.97 7.87
N LYS A 54 -26.18 18.61 7.49
CA LYS A 54 -27.15 18.03 6.56
C LYS A 54 -26.50 18.02 5.19
N CYS A 55 -26.27 16.83 4.64
CA CYS A 55 -25.88 16.71 3.25
C CYS A 55 -27.09 17.16 2.41
N ASP A 56 -26.99 18.32 1.76
CA ASP A 56 -28.08 18.91 0.96
C ASP A 56 -28.50 18.05 -0.24
N GLY A 57 -27.75 16.99 -0.54
CA GLY A 57 -28.21 15.85 -1.32
C GLY A 57 -28.63 14.73 -0.38
N ALA A 58 -29.88 14.72 0.06
CA ALA A 58 -30.46 13.54 0.68
C ALA A 58 -30.29 12.38 -0.31
N THR A 59 -29.35 11.47 -0.04
CA THR A 59 -29.29 10.21 -0.77
C THR A 59 -30.67 9.58 -0.68
N ASP A 60 -31.34 9.43 -1.81
CA ASP A 60 -32.67 8.85 -1.92
C ASP A 60 -32.74 7.59 -1.04
N PRO A 61 -33.67 7.50 -0.07
CA PRO A 61 -33.84 6.31 0.75
C PRO A 61 -33.93 5.01 -0.06
N SER A 62 -34.39 5.07 -1.32
CA SER A 62 -34.42 3.93 -2.23
C SER A 62 -33.02 3.33 -2.49
N PHE A 63 -31.99 4.17 -2.62
CA PHE A 63 -30.60 3.74 -2.82
C PHE A 63 -30.09 2.92 -1.63
N TRP A 64 -30.36 3.38 -0.40
CA TRP A 64 -29.95 2.65 0.80
C TRP A 64 -30.68 1.32 0.97
N ASN A 65 -31.96 1.28 0.64
CA ASN A 65 -32.73 0.03 0.61
C ASN A 65 -32.14 -0.98 -0.38
N ASP A 66 -31.68 -0.50 -1.54
CA ASP A 66 -31.01 -1.34 -2.53
C ASP A 66 -29.67 -1.88 -2.04
N VAL A 67 -28.87 -1.06 -1.36
CA VAL A 67 -27.62 -1.50 -0.74
C VAL A 67 -27.89 -2.55 0.35
N LEU A 68 -28.86 -2.30 1.23
CA LEU A 68 -29.23 -3.24 2.28
C LEU A 68 -29.72 -4.58 1.71
N ARG A 69 -30.55 -4.53 0.66
CA ARG A 69 -31.00 -5.72 -0.08
C ARG A 69 -29.82 -6.51 -0.63
N ARG A 70 -28.86 -5.86 -1.30
CA ARG A 70 -27.66 -6.53 -1.83
C ARG A 70 -26.78 -7.14 -0.75
N VAL A 71 -26.63 -6.48 0.40
CA VAL A 71 -25.88 -7.03 1.54
C VAL A 71 -26.58 -8.25 2.13
N ALA A 72 -27.91 -8.22 2.24
CA ALA A 72 -28.69 -9.38 2.68
C ALA A 72 -28.55 -10.55 1.70
N GLU A 73 -28.67 -10.29 0.40
CA GLU A 73 -28.48 -11.29 -0.66
C GLU A 73 -27.07 -11.88 -0.64
N GLN A 74 -26.03 -11.06 -0.43
CA GLN A 74 -24.65 -11.55 -0.29
C GLN A 74 -24.43 -12.37 0.97
N LYS A 75 -25.04 -12.00 2.10
CA LYS A 75 -24.98 -12.81 3.33
C LYS A 75 -25.66 -14.16 3.11
N VAL A 76 -26.85 -14.18 2.52
CA VAL A 76 -27.56 -15.42 2.19
C VAL A 76 -26.75 -16.26 1.18
N ALA A 77 -26.16 -15.65 0.16
CA ALA A 77 -25.32 -16.36 -0.81
C ALA A 77 -24.02 -16.91 -0.19
N ARG A 78 -23.44 -16.23 0.81
CA ARG A 78 -22.28 -16.73 1.57
C ARG A 78 -22.64 -17.83 2.54
N THR A 79 -23.82 -17.78 3.17
CA THR A 79 -24.32 -18.82 4.08
C THR A 79 -24.87 -20.03 3.32
N ALA A 80 -25.48 -19.84 2.16
CA ALA A 80 -25.91 -20.90 1.25
C ALA A 80 -24.73 -21.47 0.45
N GLY A 81 -23.71 -20.64 0.18
CA GLY A 81 -22.40 -21.01 -0.35
C GLY A 81 -21.45 -21.56 0.71
N ASN A 82 -21.97 -22.15 1.79
CA ASN A 82 -21.20 -23.04 2.63
C ASN A 82 -20.80 -24.24 1.76
N PHE A 83 -19.64 -24.11 1.12
CA PHE A 83 -18.71 -25.14 0.68
C PHE A 83 -19.27 -26.57 0.77
N ALA A 84 -20.20 -26.91 -0.12
CA ALA A 84 -20.35 -28.26 -0.61
C ALA A 84 -19.20 -28.52 -1.60
N VAL A 85 -17.96 -28.38 -1.14
CA VAL A 85 -16.86 -29.10 -1.77
C VAL A 85 -17.22 -30.56 -1.59
N PRO A 86 -17.30 -31.35 -2.67
CA PRO A 86 -17.71 -32.74 -2.57
C PRO A 86 -16.73 -33.45 -1.63
N ARG A 87 -17.22 -33.82 -0.44
CA ARG A 87 -16.51 -34.60 0.60
C ARG A 87 -15.76 -35.82 0.03
N ARG A 88 -16.15 -36.28 -1.15
CA ARG A 88 -15.52 -37.38 -1.89
C ARG A 88 -14.04 -37.13 -2.25
N TRP A 89 -13.62 -35.89 -2.48
CA TRP A 89 -12.19 -35.60 -2.77
C TRP A 89 -11.33 -35.55 -1.49
N LEU A 90 -11.87 -35.04 -0.38
CA LEU A 90 -11.13 -35.02 0.90
C LEU A 90 -10.98 -36.42 1.51
N HIS A 91 -11.92 -37.35 1.29
CA HIS A 91 -11.73 -38.75 1.70
C HIS A 91 -10.69 -39.51 0.85
N ALA A 92 -10.43 -39.08 -0.39
CA ALA A 92 -9.42 -39.69 -1.24
C ALA A 92 -7.99 -39.19 -0.93
N ALA A 93 -7.84 -37.95 -0.47
CA ALA A 93 -6.53 -37.38 -0.12
C ALA A 93 -6.19 -37.47 1.39
N PHE A 94 -7.18 -37.57 2.28
CA PHE A 94 -6.99 -37.68 3.74
C PHE A 94 -7.50 -39.00 4.35
N GLY A 95 -7.87 -39.98 3.54
CA GLY A 95 -8.34 -41.31 3.98
C GLY A 95 -7.28 -42.19 4.68
N MET A 96 -6.06 -41.69 4.90
CA MET A 96 -5.01 -42.41 5.65
C MET A 96 -4.66 -41.80 7.01
N LEU A 97 -5.33 -40.72 7.43
CA LEU A 97 -5.18 -40.19 8.78
C LEU A 97 -6.48 -40.40 9.55
N ASN A 98 -6.58 -41.59 10.16
CA ASN A 98 -7.45 -41.85 11.30
C ASN A 98 -7.20 -40.76 12.34
N ALA A 99 -8.09 -39.77 12.42
CA ALA A 99 -8.04 -38.77 13.48
C ALA A 99 -8.25 -39.49 14.83
N PRO A 100 -7.25 -39.48 15.74
CA PRO A 100 -7.51 -39.81 17.13
C PRO A 100 -8.58 -38.82 17.63
N ARG A 101 -9.54 -39.31 18.40
CA ARG A 101 -10.49 -38.43 19.10
C ARG A 101 -9.70 -37.63 20.13
N PHE A 102 -9.19 -36.46 19.73
CA PHE A 102 -8.44 -35.60 20.64
C PHE A 102 -9.40 -35.03 21.67
N SER A 103 -9.07 -35.24 22.96
CA SER A 103 -9.84 -34.74 24.08
C SER A 103 -9.88 -33.21 24.09
N PRO A 104 -10.94 -32.60 24.63
CA PRO A 104 -11.11 -31.13 24.67
C PRO A 104 -9.96 -30.38 25.37
N THR A 105 -9.13 -31.07 26.15
CA THR A 105 -7.93 -30.52 26.78
C THR A 105 -6.81 -30.19 25.79
N LEU A 106 -6.69 -30.90 24.67
CA LEU A 106 -5.63 -30.69 23.70
C LEU A 106 -5.94 -29.50 22.77
N THR A 107 -7.21 -29.25 22.48
CA THR A 107 -7.66 -28.06 21.75
C THR A 107 -7.36 -26.78 22.52
N ALA A 108 -7.58 -26.76 23.84
CA ALA A 108 -7.24 -25.61 24.67
C ALA A 108 -5.73 -25.30 24.65
N LEU A 109 -4.89 -26.34 24.66
CA LEU A 109 -3.44 -26.21 24.61
C LEU A 109 -2.94 -25.66 23.26
N LEU A 110 -3.55 -26.08 22.14
CA LEU A 110 -3.22 -25.56 20.81
C LEU A 110 -3.62 -24.09 20.63
N VAL A 111 -4.75 -23.68 21.19
CA VAL A 111 -5.17 -22.27 21.19
C VAL A 111 -4.19 -21.42 22.01
N LEU A 112 -3.78 -21.88 23.19
CA LEU A 112 -2.79 -21.18 24.01
C LEU A 112 -1.41 -21.11 23.32
N ALA A 113 -0.98 -22.18 22.64
CA ALA A 113 0.25 -22.19 21.87
C ALA A 113 0.21 -21.19 20.70
N ALA A 114 -0.92 -21.08 19.99
CA ALA A 114 -1.11 -20.12 18.91
C ALA A 114 -1.08 -18.66 19.41
N ILE A 115 -1.68 -18.39 20.57
CA ILE A 115 -1.63 -17.06 21.21
C ILE A 115 -0.20 -16.75 21.68
N GLY A 116 0.51 -17.70 22.28
CA GLY A 116 1.91 -17.52 22.68
C GLY A 116 2.83 -17.22 21.49
N LEU A 117 2.60 -17.89 20.35
CA LEU A 117 3.43 -17.72 19.15
C LEU A 117 3.20 -16.36 18.48
N THR A 118 1.97 -15.84 18.49
CA THR A 118 1.65 -14.50 17.97
C THR A 118 2.27 -13.39 18.82
N VAL A 119 2.20 -13.48 20.15
CA VAL A 119 2.84 -12.51 21.06
C VAL A 119 4.37 -12.57 20.94
N GLY A 120 4.95 -13.77 20.81
CA GLY A 120 6.39 -13.96 20.62
C GLY A 120 6.92 -13.30 19.35
N VAL A 121 6.19 -13.41 18.23
CA VAL A 121 6.57 -12.79 16.95
C VAL A 121 6.53 -11.26 17.04
N MET A 122 5.48 -10.67 17.62
CA MET A 122 5.40 -9.21 17.79
C MET A 122 6.54 -8.66 18.66
N LYS A 123 6.93 -9.37 19.72
CA LYS A 123 8.04 -8.94 20.57
C LYS A 123 9.38 -9.07 19.84
N PHE A 124 9.59 -10.14 19.09
CA PHE A 124 10.83 -10.39 18.35
C PHE A 124 11.05 -9.39 17.21
N THR A 125 10.00 -8.97 16.50
CA THR A 125 10.11 -7.97 15.44
C THR A 125 10.34 -6.56 15.99
N SER A 126 9.84 -6.26 17.20
CA SER A 126 10.03 -4.96 17.84
C SER A 126 11.46 -4.72 18.33
N PHE A 127 12.22 -5.77 18.66
CA PHE A 127 13.61 -5.66 19.10
C PHE A 127 14.62 -5.31 17.99
N ASN A 128 14.26 -5.48 16.71
CA ASN A 128 15.18 -5.22 15.60
C ASN A 128 15.20 -3.75 15.10
N HIS A 129 14.42 -2.85 15.72
CA HIS A 129 14.34 -1.44 15.28
C HIS A 129 15.24 -0.45 16.06
N GLU A 130 16.07 -0.91 17.01
CA GLU A 130 17.05 -0.06 17.68
C GLU A 130 18.49 -0.33 17.20
N LEU A 131 18.87 0.27 16.08
CA LEU A 131 20.28 0.59 15.79
C LEU A 131 20.38 2.07 15.40
N PRO A 132 21.25 2.85 16.06
CA PRO A 132 21.30 4.30 15.90
C PRO A 132 22.10 4.71 14.67
N ASP A 133 21.47 5.49 13.80
CA ASP A 133 22.16 6.27 12.77
C ASP A 133 22.99 7.36 13.44
N ARG A 134 24.30 7.13 13.51
CA ARG A 134 25.30 8.12 13.95
C ARG A 134 26.36 8.24 12.86
N ALA A 135 26.01 8.93 11.79
CA ALA A 135 26.98 9.43 10.81
C ALA A 135 27.05 10.96 10.90
N SER A 136 28.24 11.39 11.30
CA SER A 136 28.77 12.74 11.46
C SER A 136 28.51 13.68 10.26
N VAL A 137 27.88 14.82 10.51
CA VAL A 137 28.00 16.01 9.65
C VAL A 137 29.13 16.87 10.21
N SER A 138 30.14 17.06 9.37
CA SER A 138 31.36 17.81 9.63
C SER A 138 31.06 19.31 9.79
N GLN A 139 31.56 19.85 10.89
CA GLN A 139 31.65 21.26 11.21
C GLN A 139 32.68 21.92 10.29
N GLY A 140 32.25 22.90 9.49
CA GLY A 140 33.11 23.77 8.69
C GLY A 140 33.18 25.13 9.36
N ASP A 141 34.35 25.43 9.92
CA ASP A 141 34.71 26.76 10.43
C ASP A 141 34.84 27.76 9.28
N GLY A 142 34.27 28.95 9.47
CA GLY A 142 34.40 30.09 8.56
C GLY A 142 33.87 31.36 9.22
N ALA A 143 34.68 31.96 10.08
CA ALA A 143 34.47 33.31 10.63
C ALA A 143 35.00 34.39 9.66
N VAL A 144 34.62 35.66 9.93
CA VAL A 144 35.00 36.96 9.30
C VAL A 144 33.92 37.44 8.28
N VAL A 145 33.24 38.60 8.36
CA VAL A 145 33.23 39.85 9.17
C VAL A 145 31.87 40.57 8.94
N PRO A 146 31.40 41.47 9.82
CA PRO A 146 30.12 42.17 9.66
C PRO A 146 30.20 43.42 8.76
N SER A 147 29.13 43.70 8.02
CA SER A 147 28.82 45.05 7.54
C SER A 147 27.32 45.28 7.47
N ALA A 148 26.89 46.25 8.27
CA ALA A 148 25.58 46.84 8.26
C ALA A 148 25.44 47.79 7.06
N VAL A 149 24.33 47.73 6.33
CA VAL A 149 23.65 48.90 5.73
C VAL A 149 22.16 48.57 5.56
N SER A 150 21.35 49.55 5.91
CA SER A 150 19.88 49.63 5.94
C SER A 150 19.24 49.89 4.54
N PRO A 151 17.90 49.99 4.41
CA PRO A 151 17.15 49.64 3.20
C PRO A 151 16.79 50.81 2.27
N SER A 152 16.61 50.50 0.98
CA SER A 152 15.86 51.30 -0.04
C SER A 152 15.27 50.31 -1.05
N LYS A 153 13.94 50.23 -1.24
CA LYS A 153 13.03 51.08 -2.02
C LYS A 153 13.20 51.00 -3.55
N ASP A 154 12.08 50.59 -4.15
CA ASP A 154 11.53 50.95 -5.47
C ASP A 154 12.20 50.46 -6.77
N GLY A 155 11.36 50.00 -7.71
CA GLY A 155 11.46 50.43 -9.10
C GLY A 155 11.76 49.37 -10.17
N GLU A 156 10.69 49.01 -10.91
CA GLU A 156 10.63 48.90 -12.38
C GLU A 156 11.49 47.90 -13.19
N MET A 157 10.74 47.03 -13.88
CA MET A 157 10.64 46.92 -15.34
C MET A 157 11.93 46.64 -16.15
N ASN A 158 11.97 45.47 -16.81
CA ASN A 158 12.19 45.44 -18.25
C ASN A 158 11.85 44.08 -18.88
N THR A 159 10.93 44.17 -19.85
CA THR A 159 10.80 43.30 -21.03
C THR A 159 12.10 43.26 -21.83
N SER A 160 12.48 42.09 -22.36
CA SER A 160 13.23 42.06 -23.61
C SER A 160 12.97 40.77 -24.39
N ALA A 161 12.51 40.97 -25.62
CA ALA A 161 12.44 40.01 -26.70
C ALA A 161 13.82 39.89 -27.40
N GLY A 162 13.98 38.81 -28.18
CA GLY A 162 15.13 38.48 -29.03
C GLY A 162 15.32 36.97 -29.01
N ASP A 163 14.74 36.20 -29.94
CA ASP A 163 15.19 36.00 -31.33
C ASP A 163 16.68 35.68 -31.40
N ASP A 164 17.03 34.41 -31.60
CA ASP A 164 18.12 34.10 -32.53
C ASP A 164 18.09 32.67 -33.07
N ARG A 165 18.41 32.59 -34.36
CA ARG A 165 18.46 31.40 -35.21
C ARG A 165 19.80 30.69 -35.08
N GLY A 166 19.74 29.37 -35.27
CA GLY A 166 20.64 28.70 -36.22
C GLY A 166 21.67 27.73 -35.62
N GLY A 167 22.00 26.72 -36.42
CA GLY A 167 23.32 26.11 -36.38
C GLY A 167 23.38 24.60 -36.18
N THR A 168 23.19 23.87 -37.27
CA THR A 168 23.68 22.51 -37.55
C THR A 168 25.10 22.24 -37.04
N GLN A 169 25.36 21.07 -36.43
CA GLN A 169 26.67 20.42 -36.61
C GLN A 169 26.59 18.88 -36.52
N VAL A 170 27.27 18.28 -37.48
CA VAL A 170 27.50 16.86 -37.77
C VAL A 170 28.84 16.43 -37.18
N GLY A 171 28.95 15.18 -36.73
CA GLY A 171 30.21 14.45 -36.48
C GLY A 171 29.92 13.22 -35.60
N HIS A 172 29.94 11.96 -36.07
CA HIS A 172 31.04 11.15 -36.60
C HIS A 172 32.24 10.99 -35.65
N MET A 173 32.32 9.83 -34.98
CA MET A 173 33.49 8.94 -34.72
C MET A 173 32.92 7.72 -33.96
N GLY A 174 33.13 6.45 -34.31
CA GLY A 174 34.40 5.81 -34.67
C GLY A 174 34.94 5.10 -33.42
N GLY A 175 34.88 3.76 -33.35
CA GLY A 175 35.35 3.03 -32.18
C GLY A 175 35.17 1.52 -32.25
N SER A 176 35.91 0.88 -33.15
CA SER A 176 36.22 -0.55 -33.14
C SER A 176 37.28 -0.84 -32.07
N HIS A 177 37.18 -1.94 -31.31
CA HIS A 177 38.36 -2.69 -30.83
C HIS A 177 37.99 -4.07 -30.23
N ASP A 178 38.46 -5.10 -30.94
CA ASP A 178 39.24 -6.26 -30.49
C ASP A 178 38.75 -7.28 -29.44
N GLN A 179 38.58 -8.50 -29.96
CA GLN A 179 38.93 -9.78 -29.31
C GLN A 179 40.43 -9.85 -28.99
N PRO A 180 40.80 -10.71 -28.02
CA PRO A 180 41.66 -11.83 -28.41
C PRO A 180 41.29 -13.20 -27.78
N PRO A 181 41.90 -14.30 -28.29
CA PRO A 181 41.55 -15.69 -27.99
C PRO A 181 42.55 -16.43 -27.07
N GLY A 182 42.24 -17.68 -26.73
CA GLY A 182 43.16 -18.67 -26.11
C GLY A 182 42.61 -19.19 -24.78
N GLY A 183 42.37 -20.49 -24.54
CA GLY A 183 43.25 -21.66 -24.67
C GLY A 183 42.92 -22.55 -23.46
N SER A 184 42.26 -23.70 -23.64
CA SER A 184 42.84 -25.05 -23.69
C SER A 184 43.38 -25.62 -22.36
N SER A 185 42.83 -26.80 -22.02
CA SER A 185 43.42 -27.90 -21.25
C SER A 185 43.60 -27.75 -19.73
N ASN A 186 42.80 -28.49 -18.98
CA ASN A 186 43.35 -29.52 -18.09
C ASN A 186 42.31 -30.58 -17.75
N ARG A 187 42.54 -31.75 -18.37
CA ARG A 187 41.96 -33.05 -18.10
C ARG A 187 42.90 -33.75 -17.11
N LEU A 188 42.36 -34.55 -16.21
CA LEU A 188 43.02 -35.49 -15.28
C LEU A 188 43.46 -34.90 -13.93
N ASP A 189 42.54 -34.91 -12.96
CA ASP A 189 42.75 -35.64 -11.69
C ASP A 189 41.54 -35.48 -10.75
N ARG A 190 40.86 -36.60 -10.48
CA ARG A 190 40.18 -36.97 -9.21
C ARG A 190 39.07 -37.98 -9.45
N ARG A 191 39.51 -39.19 -9.75
CA ARG A 191 38.72 -40.41 -9.65
C ARG A 191 39.06 -41.04 -8.29
N ASN A 192 38.44 -40.54 -7.21
CA ASN A 192 38.34 -41.21 -5.89
C ASN A 192 37.58 -40.32 -4.89
N GLU A 193 36.26 -40.23 -5.01
CA GLU A 193 35.40 -39.73 -3.92
C GLU A 193 33.94 -40.24 -4.04
N VAL A 194 33.76 -41.40 -4.66
CA VAL A 194 32.46 -42.06 -4.80
C VAL A 194 32.38 -43.14 -3.71
N MET A 195 31.98 -42.75 -2.48
CA MET A 195 31.25 -43.62 -1.51
C MET A 195 31.02 -43.01 -0.11
N SER A 196 31.09 -41.67 0.08
CA SER A 196 30.75 -41.05 1.38
C SER A 196 29.84 -39.82 1.32
N SER A 197 29.20 -39.52 0.18
CA SER A 197 28.27 -38.38 0.04
C SER A 197 26.79 -38.75 0.20
N THR A 198 26.41 -40.02 0.12
CA THR A 198 24.99 -40.42 -0.01
C THR A 198 24.16 -40.31 1.28
N ILE A 199 24.77 -40.16 2.46
CA ILE A 199 24.01 -40.11 3.74
C ILE A 199 23.88 -38.68 4.31
N LYS A 200 24.78 -37.74 3.98
CA LYS A 200 24.66 -36.33 4.41
C LYS A 200 23.71 -35.48 3.53
N GLU A 201 23.34 -35.97 2.36
CA GLU A 201 22.53 -35.22 1.40
C GLU A 201 21.02 -35.40 1.60
N VAL A 202 20.60 -36.45 2.32
CA VAL A 202 19.18 -36.68 2.67
C VAL A 202 18.73 -35.80 3.83
N ALA A 203 19.60 -35.48 4.79
CA ALA A 203 19.27 -34.64 5.94
C ALA A 203 19.16 -33.13 5.61
N ARG A 204 19.75 -32.66 4.49
CA ARG A 204 19.65 -31.24 4.06
C ARG A 204 18.45 -30.93 3.17
N ARG A 205 17.74 -31.94 2.64
CA ARG A 205 16.52 -31.73 1.83
C ARG A 205 15.25 -31.49 2.64
N SER A 206 15.24 -31.77 3.95
CA SER A 206 14.04 -31.65 4.78
C SER A 206 13.71 -30.23 5.27
N ASN A 207 14.53 -29.21 4.94
CA ASN A 207 14.36 -27.84 5.45
C ASN A 207 14.06 -26.78 4.37
N ARG A 208 13.70 -27.18 3.14
CA ARG A 208 13.19 -26.25 2.13
C ARG A 208 11.72 -25.92 2.43
N LYS A 209 11.52 -24.78 3.12
CA LYS A 209 10.22 -24.14 3.36
C LYS A 209 9.38 -24.06 2.08
N PRO A 210 8.14 -24.58 2.06
CA PRO A 210 7.27 -24.57 0.88
C PRO A 210 6.49 -23.24 0.74
N SER A 211 7.17 -22.09 0.57
CA SER A 211 6.49 -20.78 0.43
C SER A 211 6.11 -20.43 -1.03
N THR A 212 6.80 -20.96 -2.03
CA THR A 212 6.71 -20.45 -3.42
C THR A 212 5.40 -20.72 -4.18
N ARG A 213 4.46 -21.50 -3.63
CA ARG A 213 3.24 -21.92 -4.36
C ARG A 213 2.01 -21.03 -4.11
N ARG A 214 2.00 -20.22 -3.05
CA ARG A 214 0.87 -19.30 -2.76
C ARG A 214 1.08 -17.93 -3.41
N ASP A 215 2.32 -17.49 -3.48
CA ASP A 215 2.68 -16.16 -4.01
C ASP A 215 2.35 -16.05 -5.51
N SER A 216 2.50 -17.15 -6.26
CA SER A 216 2.14 -17.20 -7.69
C SER A 216 0.65 -16.92 -7.96
N THR A 217 -0.26 -17.25 -7.03
CA THR A 217 -1.69 -17.02 -7.21
C THR A 217 -2.06 -15.56 -7.00
N THR A 218 -1.43 -14.88 -6.05
CA THR A 218 -1.68 -13.45 -5.78
C THR A 218 -1.20 -12.58 -6.93
N ASP A 219 0.00 -12.83 -7.45
CA ASP A 219 0.56 -12.09 -8.58
C ASP A 219 -0.28 -12.24 -9.85
N GLU A 220 -0.81 -13.44 -10.07
CA GLU A 220 -1.70 -13.71 -11.20
C GLU A 220 -3.00 -12.90 -11.11
N LEU A 221 -3.59 -12.80 -9.92
CA LEU A 221 -4.78 -11.98 -9.66
C LEU A 221 -4.50 -10.48 -9.85
N ILE A 222 -3.33 -10.00 -9.41
CA ILE A 222 -2.92 -8.61 -9.60
C ILE A 222 -2.76 -8.28 -11.08
N ARG A 223 -2.07 -9.13 -11.84
CA ARG A 223 -1.91 -8.95 -13.29
C ARG A 223 -3.24 -9.01 -14.03
N ASP A 224 -4.14 -9.88 -13.60
CA ASP A 224 -5.49 -9.95 -14.18
C ASP A 224 -6.31 -8.70 -13.90
N ALA A 225 -6.24 -8.17 -12.68
CA ALA A 225 -6.86 -6.90 -12.31
C ALA A 225 -6.29 -5.73 -13.13
N GLU A 226 -4.95 -5.63 -13.27
CA GLU A 226 -4.31 -4.59 -14.08
C GLU A 226 -4.80 -4.65 -15.54
N ARG A 227 -4.83 -5.84 -16.16
CA ARG A 227 -5.33 -6.00 -17.54
C ARG A 227 -6.77 -5.52 -17.68
N LYS A 228 -7.64 -5.87 -16.73
CA LYS A 228 -9.06 -5.46 -16.73
C LYS A 228 -9.21 -3.94 -16.61
N TYR A 229 -8.46 -3.31 -15.72
CA TYR A 229 -8.46 -1.85 -15.59
C TYR A 229 -7.95 -1.14 -16.85
N VAL A 230 -6.85 -1.62 -17.42
CA VAL A 230 -6.28 -1.04 -18.65
C VAL A 230 -7.28 -1.16 -19.81
N ALA A 231 -7.94 -2.30 -19.97
CA ALA A 231 -8.98 -2.48 -20.99
C ALA A 231 -10.18 -1.53 -20.77
N ALA A 232 -10.64 -1.40 -19.52
CA ALA A 232 -11.72 -0.48 -19.17
C ALA A 232 -11.35 0.98 -19.45
N ILE A 233 -10.13 1.41 -19.07
CA ILE A 233 -9.63 2.76 -19.33
C ILE A 233 -9.57 3.02 -20.83
N ALA A 234 -9.10 2.07 -21.64
CA ALA A 234 -9.04 2.23 -23.09
C ALA A 234 -10.43 2.47 -23.70
N LEU A 235 -11.43 1.66 -23.33
CA LEU A 235 -12.80 1.80 -23.78
C LEU A 235 -13.41 3.15 -23.35
N LEU A 236 -13.33 3.45 -22.05
CA LEU A 236 -13.89 4.68 -21.52
C LEU A 236 -13.18 5.93 -22.07
N SER A 237 -11.86 5.88 -22.28
CA SER A 237 -11.11 7.00 -22.88
C SER A 237 -11.53 7.29 -24.32
N HIS A 238 -11.91 6.25 -25.07
CA HIS A 238 -12.45 6.41 -26.42
C HIS A 238 -13.81 7.11 -26.41
N ASP A 239 -14.73 6.66 -25.56
CA ASP A 239 -16.08 7.27 -25.42
C ASP A 239 -16.01 8.70 -24.87
N ALA A 240 -15.15 8.90 -23.88
CA ALA A 240 -14.75 10.18 -23.34
C ALA A 240 -14.32 11.17 -24.44
N ASN A 241 -13.39 10.75 -25.29
CA ASN A 241 -12.90 11.58 -26.40
C ASN A 241 -13.98 11.88 -27.45
N ARG A 242 -14.94 10.98 -27.67
CA ARG A 242 -16.07 11.24 -28.58
C ARG A 242 -17.00 12.33 -28.06
N ARG A 243 -17.20 12.41 -26.73
CA ARG A 243 -18.06 13.42 -26.10
C ARG A 243 -17.36 14.74 -25.81
N ARG A 244 -16.03 14.74 -25.85
CA ARG A 244 -15.17 15.90 -25.55
C ARG A 244 -15.59 17.17 -26.30
N SER A 245 -15.98 17.05 -27.57
CA SER A 245 -16.44 18.19 -28.39
C SER A 245 -17.75 18.84 -27.94
N ARG A 246 -18.47 18.22 -27.00
CA ARG A 246 -19.71 18.77 -26.40
C ARG A 246 -19.47 19.46 -25.07
N LEU A 247 -18.27 19.33 -24.49
CA LEU A 247 -17.95 19.96 -23.22
C LEU A 247 -17.64 21.44 -23.44
N ASP A 248 -17.97 22.25 -22.43
CA ASP A 248 -17.49 23.62 -22.36
C ASP A 248 -15.94 23.65 -22.31
N PRO A 249 -15.27 24.59 -23.01
CA PRO A 249 -13.81 24.64 -23.06
C PRO A 249 -13.13 24.70 -21.68
N GLU A 250 -13.74 25.36 -20.69
CA GLU A 250 -13.17 25.43 -19.34
C GLU A 250 -13.20 24.06 -18.65
N THR A 251 -14.31 23.33 -18.80
CA THR A 251 -14.46 21.98 -18.26
C THR A 251 -13.49 21.00 -18.92
N GLU A 252 -13.27 21.12 -20.23
CA GLU A 252 -12.32 20.28 -20.96
C GLU A 252 -10.88 20.44 -20.42
N VAL A 253 -10.46 21.68 -20.15
CA VAL A 253 -9.12 21.97 -19.60
C VAL A 253 -8.96 21.34 -18.22
N ARG A 254 -9.89 21.60 -17.30
CA ARG A 254 -9.86 21.01 -15.94
C ARG A 254 -9.82 19.49 -15.96
N PHE A 255 -10.60 18.89 -16.86
CA PHE A 255 -10.63 17.44 -17.03
C PHE A 255 -9.29 16.90 -17.55
N LYS A 256 -8.70 17.56 -18.56
CA LYS A 256 -7.40 17.19 -19.11
C LYS A 256 -6.29 17.26 -18.05
N GLU A 257 -6.30 18.31 -17.24
CA GLU A 257 -5.36 18.46 -16.12
C GLU A 257 -5.53 17.34 -15.08
N THR A 258 -6.77 17.01 -14.73
CA THR A 258 -7.10 15.94 -13.79
C THR A 258 -6.62 14.58 -14.30
N LEU A 259 -6.93 14.24 -15.56
CA LEU A 259 -6.45 12.99 -16.16
C LEU A 259 -4.92 12.93 -16.23
N ALA A 260 -4.26 14.04 -16.59
CA ALA A 260 -2.80 14.09 -16.63
C ALA A 260 -2.18 13.88 -15.23
N ALA A 261 -2.81 14.42 -14.18
CA ALA A 261 -2.37 14.19 -12.80
C ALA A 261 -2.51 12.72 -12.39
N ILE A 262 -3.65 12.08 -12.69
CA ILE A 262 -3.88 10.66 -12.40
C ILE A 262 -2.90 9.78 -13.18
N ASP A 263 -2.60 10.11 -14.44
CA ASP A 263 -1.65 9.37 -15.25
C ASP A 263 -0.22 9.45 -14.71
N ARG A 264 0.19 10.59 -14.16
CA ARG A 264 1.47 10.69 -13.43
C ARG A 264 1.48 9.75 -12.22
N THR A 265 0.39 9.69 -11.44
CA THR A 265 0.26 8.78 -10.29
C THR A 265 0.30 7.31 -10.69
N ILE A 266 -0.41 6.92 -11.75
CA ILE A 266 -0.36 5.54 -12.28
C ILE A 266 1.07 5.19 -12.70
N ASN A 267 1.76 6.08 -13.41
CA ASN A 267 3.14 5.81 -13.84
C ASN A 267 4.11 5.71 -12.66
N GLY A 268 3.92 6.54 -11.62
CA GLY A 268 4.70 6.47 -10.38
C GLY A 268 4.48 5.18 -9.62
N THR A 269 3.23 4.79 -9.40
CA THR A 269 2.89 3.54 -8.69
C THR A 269 3.33 2.29 -9.45
N ARG A 270 3.22 2.27 -10.79
CA ARG A 270 3.78 1.19 -11.62
C ARG A 270 5.30 1.09 -11.57
N ARG A 271 6.01 2.19 -11.30
CA ARG A 271 7.46 2.17 -11.08
C ARG A 271 7.77 1.55 -9.73
N ALA A 272 7.09 2.00 -8.67
CA ALA A 272 7.24 1.47 -7.32
C ALA A 272 6.98 -0.05 -7.26
N VAL A 273 5.92 -0.55 -7.91
CA VAL A 273 5.62 -1.99 -7.98
C VAL A 273 6.69 -2.78 -8.75
N ARG A 274 7.34 -2.17 -9.75
CA ARG A 274 8.44 -2.82 -10.48
C ARG A 274 9.72 -2.89 -9.66
N GLU A 275 9.98 -1.87 -8.84
CA GLU A 275 11.14 -1.82 -7.93
C GLU A 275 10.93 -2.73 -6.71
N HIS A 276 9.68 -2.85 -6.24
CA HIS A 276 9.29 -3.61 -5.06
C HIS A 276 8.04 -4.49 -5.34
N PRO A 277 8.19 -5.60 -6.06
CA PRO A 277 7.05 -6.45 -6.44
C PRO A 277 6.38 -7.13 -5.24
N ASP A 278 7.13 -7.40 -4.17
CA ASP A 278 6.64 -8.04 -2.96
C ASP A 278 6.01 -7.05 -1.95
N ASP A 279 5.94 -5.75 -2.28
CA ASP A 279 5.30 -4.75 -1.42
C ASP A 279 3.79 -4.66 -1.70
N PRO A 280 2.93 -5.18 -0.81
CA PRO A 280 1.48 -5.15 -1.01
C PRO A 280 0.91 -3.73 -0.99
N VAL A 281 1.58 -2.78 -0.34
CA VAL A 281 1.14 -1.39 -0.25
C VAL A 281 1.29 -0.70 -1.60
N ALA A 282 2.44 -0.85 -2.26
CA ALA A 282 2.67 -0.33 -3.61
C ALA A 282 1.63 -0.88 -4.62
N VAL A 283 1.32 -2.17 -4.55
CA VAL A 283 0.30 -2.81 -5.39
C VAL A 283 -1.09 -2.22 -5.13
N GLN A 284 -1.48 -2.05 -3.86
CA GLN A 284 -2.76 -1.47 -3.50
C GLN A 284 -2.90 -0.02 -4.01
N TYR A 285 -1.84 0.79 -3.88
CA TYR A 285 -1.82 2.15 -4.42
C TYR A 285 -1.97 2.17 -5.94
N MET A 286 -1.29 1.26 -6.65
CA MET A 286 -1.43 1.13 -8.11
C MET A 286 -2.87 0.82 -8.52
N LEU A 287 -3.51 -0.18 -7.90
CA LEU A 287 -4.90 -0.55 -8.21
C LEU A 287 -5.89 0.58 -7.88
N THR A 288 -5.64 1.32 -6.80
CA THR A 288 -6.46 2.48 -6.41
C THR A 288 -6.36 3.61 -7.44
N ALA A 289 -5.15 3.89 -7.95
CA ALA A 289 -4.94 4.90 -8.99
C ALA A 289 -5.68 4.53 -10.29
N TYR A 290 -5.69 3.25 -10.68
CA TYR A 290 -6.47 2.77 -11.81
C TYR A 290 -7.98 2.94 -11.60
N ALA A 291 -8.50 2.57 -10.43
CA ALA A 291 -9.92 2.72 -10.09
C ALA A 291 -10.35 4.20 -10.17
N LYS A 292 -9.51 5.13 -9.66
CA LYS A 292 -9.78 6.57 -9.73
C LYS A 292 -9.85 7.08 -11.17
N LYS A 293 -8.97 6.60 -12.06
CA LYS A 293 -9.04 6.97 -13.48
C LYS A 293 -10.35 6.53 -14.13
N VAL A 294 -10.79 5.31 -13.83
CA VAL A 294 -12.07 4.77 -14.33
C VAL A 294 -13.26 5.60 -13.84
N GLU A 295 -13.26 5.99 -12.56
CA GLU A 295 -14.30 6.84 -11.97
C GLU A 295 -14.41 8.19 -12.70
N VAL A 296 -13.28 8.89 -12.86
CA VAL A 296 -13.23 10.19 -13.57
C VAL A 296 -13.67 10.07 -15.02
N LEU A 297 -13.27 8.99 -15.72
CA LEU A 297 -13.72 8.75 -17.09
C LEU A 297 -15.23 8.47 -17.17
N ARG A 298 -15.80 7.74 -16.19
CA ARG A 298 -17.23 7.46 -16.13
C ARG A 298 -18.05 8.72 -15.85
N GLU A 299 -17.57 9.58 -14.96
CA GLU A 299 -18.22 10.86 -14.67
C GLU A 299 -18.36 11.72 -15.94
N MET A 300 -17.33 11.76 -16.79
CA MET A 300 -17.41 12.50 -18.05
C MET A 300 -18.34 11.87 -19.09
N ILE A 301 -18.62 10.56 -19.00
CA ILE A 301 -19.60 9.87 -19.86
C ILE A 301 -21.01 9.91 -19.25
N GLY A 302 -21.14 10.16 -17.95
CA GLY A 302 -22.42 10.25 -17.25
C GLY A 302 -23.13 11.59 -17.46
N ASN A 303 -22.34 12.67 -17.61
CA ASN A 303 -22.82 14.01 -17.94
C ASN A 303 -23.02 14.19 -19.47
#